data_AF-A0A821G8P4-F1
#
_entry.id   AF-A0A821G8P4-F1
#
_cell.length_a   1.000
_cell.length_b   1.000
_cell.length_c   1.000
_cell.angle_alpha   90.00
_cell.angle_beta   90.00
_cell.angle_gamma   90.00
#
_symmetry.space_group_name_H-M   'P 1'
#
loop_
_entity.id
_entity.type
_entity.pdbx_description
1 polymer ?
#
loop_
_entity_poly.entity_id
_entity_poly.type
_entity_poly.pdbx_seq_one_letter_code
_entity_poly.pdbx_strand_id
1 'polypeptide(L)'
;MLNLPSQQSQVSNANASDNSDKKKQSFSRLRIMKDFSELATLPSTCEVTQPDISDFSHFTVTISPDDGFYKGGRFIFSILISPDYPYEPPKIKCTQTIYHPNINPNGNVCLNILREDWKPMLTLVTVVLGLVFLFLEPNPDDPLNHEAAAVFKTDVNTFKENVCKTMAGPKYKRHAAVILPLFRRGKILNNYDLILDCTDKLLDQWRSKTDIDPDHVYLNIVDQCQNLSLAIFGFLAFDYDLQTIEESNINKKNQLTKALNDFLQVFIQTIRLPNFIAKLYLKLSSRYQRAKATIDQYLNQIMEHEQRKPTEQIAEQKRTSLIASLITSLQQDEKLEAAKPEQQKKGLSRAEVIDELLLFLVAGSETTGSAIAWFIYLMSKHPRVQAKIKAELGDNKHNHMTVEQVESLTYLDCVLQEVFRFIPPVAGTTRIVTVDDRLPGSGVQLHKGDELLISFYNLTRDNRCWKIDPDLFYPERFQSEDVNHHSYASIPFGGGHRQCIGQDLARFELKVITARLMQYVTFGDAGAEVNSGGYAQKVITTPKNVGVTITFD
;
A
#
# COMPACT_ATOMS: atom_id res chain seq x y z
N MET A 1 -49.62 77.69 -2.76
CA MET A 1 -48.53 77.89 -3.76
C MET A 1 -47.23 77.92 -2.98
N LEU A 2 -46.60 76.77 -2.76
CA LEU A 2 -45.59 76.10 -3.60
C LEU A 2 -44.19 76.70 -3.44
N ASN A 3 -43.33 75.89 -2.80
CA ASN A 3 -41.88 75.98 -2.63
C ASN A 3 -41.11 76.07 -3.96
N LEU A 4 -39.93 76.73 -3.93
CA LEU A 4 -38.61 76.15 -4.27
C LEU A 4 -37.48 77.17 -3.96
N PRO A 5 -36.24 76.70 -3.66
CA PRO A 5 -35.13 77.47 -3.08
C PRO A 5 -34.04 77.85 -4.10
N SER A 6 -33.18 78.82 -3.74
CA SER A 6 -31.93 79.13 -4.44
C SER A 6 -30.70 78.77 -3.60
N GLN A 7 -29.70 78.28 -4.33
CA GLN A 7 -28.48 77.59 -3.94
C GLN A 7 -27.47 78.47 -3.18
N GLN A 8 -26.79 77.89 -2.18
CA GLN A 8 -25.32 77.92 -2.03
C GLN A 8 -24.91 77.17 -0.75
N SER A 9 -24.31 75.97 -0.91
CA SER A 9 -23.20 75.42 -0.10
C SER A 9 -23.15 73.89 -0.22
N GLN A 10 -22.35 73.34 -1.14
CA GLN A 10 -21.84 71.96 -1.08
C GLN A 10 -20.82 71.72 -2.22
N VAL A 11 -19.61 72.26 -2.09
CA VAL A 11 -18.44 71.85 -2.89
C VAL A 11 -17.24 71.83 -1.96
N SER A 12 -17.10 70.78 -1.14
CA SER A 12 -15.86 70.57 -0.36
C SER A 12 -15.68 69.18 0.29
N ASN A 13 -16.44 68.13 -0.07
CA ASN A 13 -16.28 66.80 0.54
C ASN A 13 -16.02 65.61 -0.41
N ALA A 14 -15.95 65.80 -1.73
CA ALA A 14 -15.75 64.69 -2.69
C ALA A 14 -14.27 64.40 -3.05
N ASN A 15 -13.35 65.35 -2.87
CA ASN A 15 -11.94 65.17 -3.26
C ASN A 15 -11.04 64.62 -2.14
N ALA A 16 -11.53 64.53 -0.90
CA ALA A 16 -10.76 63.98 0.21
C ALA A 16 -10.81 62.44 0.25
N SER A 17 -11.94 61.82 -0.10
CA SER A 17 -12.13 60.36 -0.10
C SER A 17 -11.38 59.67 -1.25
N ASP A 18 -11.42 60.25 -2.47
CA ASP A 18 -10.73 59.65 -3.64
C ASP A 18 -9.19 59.72 -3.50
N ASN A 19 -8.68 60.72 -2.76
CA ASN A 19 -7.24 60.86 -2.49
C ASN A 19 -6.79 59.99 -1.29
N SER A 20 -7.67 59.73 -0.32
CA SER A 20 -7.40 58.77 0.75
C SER A 20 -7.39 57.33 0.25
N ASP A 21 -8.31 56.96 -0.65
CA ASP A 21 -8.39 55.61 -1.21
C ASP A 21 -7.22 55.29 -2.15
N LYS A 22 -6.79 56.26 -2.99
CA LYS A 22 -5.56 56.14 -3.80
C LYS A 22 -4.30 56.05 -2.95
N LYS A 23 -4.19 56.82 -1.86
CA LYS A 23 -3.08 56.69 -0.89
C LYS A 23 -3.10 55.35 -0.14
N LYS A 24 -4.29 54.87 0.24
CA LYS A 24 -4.48 53.59 0.94
C LYS A 24 -4.11 52.40 0.04
N GLN A 25 -4.52 52.42 -1.24
CA GLN A 25 -4.08 51.43 -2.23
C GLN A 25 -2.56 51.46 -2.48
N SER A 26 -1.95 52.65 -2.51
CA SER A 26 -0.50 52.80 -2.63
C SER A 26 0.26 52.21 -1.43
N PHE A 27 -0.19 52.49 -0.20
CA PHE A 27 0.41 51.93 1.02
C PHE A 27 0.21 50.42 1.16
N SER A 28 -1.00 49.93 0.90
CA SER A 28 -1.34 48.50 0.88
C SER A 28 -0.43 47.74 -0.09
N ARG A 29 -0.26 48.25 -1.32
CA ARG A 29 0.62 47.65 -2.32
C ARG A 29 2.09 47.63 -1.88
N LEU A 30 2.60 48.72 -1.31
CA LEU A 30 3.97 48.78 -0.77
C LEU A 30 4.16 47.78 0.38
N ARG A 31 3.17 47.61 1.25
CA ARG A 31 3.21 46.63 2.34
C ARG A 31 3.22 45.20 1.79
N ILE A 32 2.36 44.88 0.82
CA ILE A 32 2.32 43.55 0.18
C ILE A 32 3.67 43.24 -0.45
N MET A 33 4.26 44.17 -1.20
CA MET A 33 5.57 43.97 -1.83
C MET A 33 6.67 43.70 -0.79
N LYS A 34 6.64 44.42 0.33
CA LYS A 34 7.58 44.18 1.44
C LYS A 34 7.40 42.79 2.02
N ASP A 35 6.18 42.43 2.41
CA ASP A 35 5.88 41.13 2.99
C ASP A 35 6.24 39.97 2.05
N PHE A 36 6.01 40.13 0.74
CA PHE A 36 6.44 39.16 -0.27
C PHE A 36 7.95 39.00 -0.33
N SER A 37 8.71 40.09 -0.22
CA SER A 37 10.18 40.01 -0.18
C SER A 37 10.69 39.27 1.06
N GLU A 38 9.95 39.35 2.17
CA GLU A 38 10.25 38.64 3.41
C GLU A 38 9.85 37.16 3.34
N LEU A 39 8.96 36.73 2.42
CA LEU A 39 8.62 35.30 2.26
C LEU A 39 9.82 34.43 1.86
N ALA A 40 10.89 35.02 1.31
CA ALA A 40 12.14 34.33 1.04
C ALA A 40 12.87 33.86 2.32
N THR A 41 12.49 34.36 3.51
CA THR A 41 13.06 33.93 4.80
C THR A 41 12.34 32.74 5.41
N LEU A 42 11.31 32.20 4.75
CA LEU A 42 10.58 31.03 5.24
C LEU A 42 11.49 29.79 5.26
N PRO A 43 11.22 28.83 6.17
CA PRO A 43 11.95 27.58 6.22
C PRO A 43 11.79 26.79 4.92
N SER A 44 12.72 25.87 4.64
CA SER A 44 12.69 25.00 3.45
C SER A 44 11.45 24.09 3.38
N THR A 45 10.71 23.97 4.47
CA THR A 45 9.41 23.30 4.53
C THR A 45 8.27 24.10 3.89
N CYS A 46 8.53 25.33 3.42
CA CYS A 46 7.55 26.19 2.75
C CYS A 46 8.02 26.58 1.34
N GLU A 47 7.18 26.36 0.33
CA GLU A 47 7.39 26.85 -1.03
C GLU A 47 6.28 27.83 -1.41
N VAL A 48 6.65 29.03 -1.84
CA VAL A 48 5.70 30.04 -2.32
C VAL A 48 5.65 29.99 -3.84
N THR A 49 4.45 29.90 -4.42
CA THR A 49 4.23 29.90 -5.87
C THR A 49 3.19 30.95 -6.23
N GLN A 50 3.56 31.86 -7.12
CA GLN A 50 2.70 32.93 -7.60
C GLN A 50 2.32 32.65 -9.07
N PRO A 51 1.02 32.56 -9.41
CA PRO A 51 0.57 32.27 -10.77
C PRO A 51 0.90 33.37 -11.79
N ASP A 52 0.93 34.62 -11.34
CA ASP A 52 1.20 35.81 -12.16
C ASP A 52 2.10 36.78 -11.39
N ILE A 53 3.27 37.12 -11.95
CA ILE A 53 4.28 38.00 -11.34
C ILE A 53 3.73 39.44 -11.18
N SER A 54 2.69 39.80 -11.92
CA SER A 54 2.06 41.12 -11.88
C SER A 54 0.91 41.24 -10.86
N ASP A 55 0.37 40.12 -10.38
CA ASP A 55 -0.75 40.07 -9.42
C ASP A 55 -0.30 39.51 -8.07
N PHE A 56 -0.09 40.40 -7.10
CA PHE A 56 0.27 40.04 -5.72
C PHE A 56 -0.95 39.78 -4.82
N SER A 57 -2.17 39.89 -5.36
CA SER A 57 -3.39 39.65 -4.58
C SER A 57 -3.67 38.17 -4.35
N HIS A 58 -3.10 37.28 -5.17
CA HIS A 58 -3.29 35.85 -5.07
C HIS A 58 -1.98 35.07 -5.20
N PHE A 59 -1.73 34.18 -4.26
CA PHE A 59 -0.61 33.26 -4.34
C PHE A 59 -0.91 31.97 -3.61
N THR A 60 -0.07 30.97 -3.84
CA THR A 60 -0.17 29.67 -3.18
C THR A 60 1.06 29.41 -2.34
N VAL A 61 0.85 28.78 -1.20
CA VAL A 61 1.92 28.32 -0.32
C VAL A 61 1.79 26.82 -0.16
N THR A 62 2.85 26.10 -0.50
CA THR A 62 2.98 24.69 -0.18
C THR A 62 3.70 24.56 1.16
N ILE A 63 3.13 23.82 2.09
CA ILE A 63 3.74 23.44 3.36
C ILE A 63 4.02 21.93 3.34
N SER A 64 5.25 21.56 3.66
CA SER A 64 5.73 20.18 3.72
C SER A 64 6.30 19.92 5.12
N PRO A 65 5.47 19.47 6.09
CA PRO A 65 5.93 19.24 7.45
C PRO A 65 7.03 18.18 7.49
N ASP A 66 8.11 18.48 8.19
CA ASP A 66 9.29 17.62 8.39
C ASP A 66 9.24 16.84 9.71
N ASP A 67 8.32 17.20 10.60
CA ASP A 67 8.06 16.53 11.87
C ASP A 67 6.55 16.45 12.19
N GLY A 68 6.20 15.74 13.27
CA GLY A 68 4.82 15.58 13.73
C GLY A 68 3.99 14.55 12.95
N PHE A 69 2.67 14.55 13.17
CA PHE A 69 1.75 13.55 12.60
C PHE A 69 1.63 13.62 11.07
N TYR A 70 1.90 14.78 10.49
CA TYR A 70 1.76 15.08 9.08
C TYR A 70 3.09 15.03 8.31
N LYS A 71 4.15 14.50 8.95
CA LYS A 71 5.48 14.37 8.38
C LYS A 71 5.44 13.67 7.00
N GLY A 72 6.05 14.32 6.00
CA GLY A 72 6.09 13.83 4.62
C GLY A 72 4.84 14.11 3.79
N GLY A 73 3.84 14.79 4.36
CA GLY A 73 2.71 15.36 3.63
C GLY A 73 3.09 16.63 2.86
N ARG A 74 2.26 17.02 1.88
CA ARG A 74 2.41 18.26 1.10
C ARG A 74 1.06 18.96 0.97
N PHE A 75 0.89 20.10 1.63
CA PHE A 75 -0.39 20.80 1.77
C PHE A 75 -0.31 22.18 1.11
N ILE A 76 -1.20 22.43 0.17
CA ILE A 76 -1.22 23.64 -0.66
C ILE A 76 -2.35 24.53 -0.15
N PHE A 77 -1.98 25.73 0.27
CA PHE A 77 -2.88 26.78 0.71
C PHE A 77 -2.98 27.86 -0.35
N SER A 78 -4.21 28.19 -0.72
CA SER A 78 -4.52 29.34 -1.54
C SER A 78 -4.70 30.55 -0.62
N ILE A 79 -3.94 31.62 -0.86
CA ILE A 79 -3.94 32.85 -0.07
C ILE A 79 -4.42 33.99 -0.97
N LEU A 80 -5.47 34.67 -0.51
CA LEU A 80 -6.05 35.84 -1.16
C LEU A 80 -5.90 37.06 -0.25
N ILE A 81 -5.18 38.07 -0.74
CA ILE A 81 -4.95 39.32 -0.04
C ILE A 81 -6.07 40.32 -0.40
N SER A 82 -6.75 40.86 0.63
CA SER A 82 -7.77 41.89 0.47
C SER A 82 -7.13 43.22 0.04
N PRO A 83 -7.80 44.07 -0.77
CA PRO A 83 -7.35 45.43 -1.04
C PRO A 83 -7.09 46.27 0.23
N ASP A 84 -7.79 45.95 1.32
CA ASP A 84 -7.66 46.62 2.62
C ASP A 84 -6.50 46.10 3.51
N TYR A 85 -5.66 45.20 3.01
CA TYR A 85 -4.46 44.75 3.71
C TYR A 85 -3.50 45.93 4.03
N PRO A 86 -2.84 45.96 5.21
CA PRO A 86 -2.82 44.97 6.29
C PRO A 86 -3.92 45.13 7.35
N TYR A 87 -4.93 45.98 7.14
CA TYR A 87 -6.01 46.17 8.12
C TYR A 87 -6.97 44.97 8.17
N GLU A 88 -7.21 44.33 7.03
CA GLU A 88 -7.86 43.03 6.96
C GLU A 88 -6.85 41.89 6.78
N PRO A 89 -7.06 40.73 7.44
CA PRO A 89 -6.21 39.55 7.24
C PRO A 89 -6.39 38.97 5.84
N PRO A 90 -5.38 38.25 5.32
CA PRO A 90 -5.55 37.46 4.10
C PRO A 90 -6.54 36.31 4.34
N LYS A 91 -7.31 35.97 3.30
CA LYS A 91 -8.19 34.80 3.30
C LYS A 91 -7.40 33.57 2.85
N ILE A 92 -7.48 32.51 3.65
CA ILE A 92 -6.69 31.29 3.42
C ILE A 92 -7.60 30.08 3.29
N LYS A 93 -7.31 29.25 2.30
CA LYS A 93 -8.00 27.98 2.10
C LYS A 93 -7.02 26.87 1.75
N CYS A 94 -7.05 25.79 2.51
CA CYS A 94 -6.39 24.54 2.12
C CYS A 94 -7.09 23.96 0.89
N THR A 95 -6.33 23.67 -0.16
CA THR A 95 -6.88 23.16 -1.42
C THR A 95 -7.20 21.67 -1.35
N GLN A 96 -6.53 20.93 -0.48
CA GLN A 96 -6.74 19.49 -0.32
C GLN A 96 -7.58 19.19 0.92
N THR A 97 -8.38 18.14 0.84
CA THR A 97 -9.08 17.59 2.01
C THR A 97 -8.10 16.79 2.87
N ILE A 98 -7.95 17.22 4.12
CA ILE A 98 -7.06 16.62 5.11
C ILE A 98 -7.80 16.32 6.41
N TYR A 99 -7.42 15.25 7.11
CA TYR A 99 -7.89 14.97 8.46
C TYR A 99 -7.05 15.75 9.48
N HIS A 100 -7.56 16.88 9.95
CA HIS A 100 -6.83 17.79 10.84
C HIS A 100 -7.77 18.53 11.80
N PRO A 101 -7.46 18.66 13.11
CA PRO A 101 -8.33 19.33 14.09
C PRO A 101 -8.75 20.75 13.68
N ASN A 102 -7.81 21.57 13.20
CA ASN A 102 -8.05 22.97 12.82
C ASN A 102 -8.36 23.20 11.34
N ILE A 103 -8.52 22.16 10.50
CA ILE A 103 -8.86 22.32 9.07
C ILE A 103 -10.08 21.46 8.76
N ASN A 104 -11.16 22.06 8.29
CA ASN A 104 -12.36 21.31 7.94
C ASN A 104 -12.31 20.69 6.53
N PRO A 105 -13.20 19.74 6.20
CA PRO A 105 -13.20 19.09 4.89
C PRO A 105 -13.37 20.03 3.69
N ASN A 106 -13.94 21.22 3.91
CA ASN A 106 -14.10 22.27 2.90
C ASN A 106 -12.83 23.12 2.70
N GLY A 107 -11.76 22.83 3.44
CA GLY A 107 -10.47 23.51 3.34
C GLY A 107 -10.37 24.79 4.15
N ASN A 108 -11.36 25.13 5.00
CA ASN A 108 -11.26 26.32 5.84
C ASN A 108 -10.30 26.05 7.00
N VAL A 109 -9.52 27.07 7.35
CA VAL A 109 -8.46 26.99 8.35
C VAL A 109 -8.86 27.79 9.59
N CYS A 110 -8.75 27.17 10.75
CA CYS A 110 -8.80 27.84 12.04
C CYS A 110 -7.36 28.21 12.42
N LEU A 111 -7.07 29.50 12.36
CA LEU A 111 -5.82 30.08 12.83
C LEU A 111 -6.17 31.42 13.49
N ASN A 112 -5.88 31.56 14.79
CA ASN A 112 -6.39 32.69 15.60
C ASN A 112 -5.92 34.04 15.06
N ILE A 113 -4.68 34.11 14.56
CA ILE A 113 -4.15 35.34 13.96
C ILE A 113 -4.91 35.77 12.71
N LEU A 114 -5.70 34.92 12.04
CA LEU A 114 -6.53 35.32 10.89
C LEU A 114 -7.95 35.77 11.29
N ARG A 115 -8.26 35.78 12.59
CA ARG A 115 -9.57 36.13 13.14
C ARG A 115 -9.42 37.22 14.19
N GLU A 116 -9.54 36.87 15.46
CA GLU A 116 -9.63 37.81 16.58
C GLU A 116 -8.27 38.44 16.93
N ASP A 117 -7.17 37.73 16.64
CA ASP A 117 -5.81 38.18 16.98
C ASP A 117 -5.09 38.92 15.83
N TRP A 118 -5.79 39.20 14.71
CA TRP A 118 -5.16 39.89 13.59
C TRP A 118 -4.76 41.32 13.99
N LYS A 119 -3.50 41.66 13.73
CA LYS A 119 -2.98 43.02 13.91
C LYS A 119 -2.26 43.45 12.63
N PRO A 120 -2.42 44.70 12.17
CA PRO A 120 -1.73 45.21 10.97
C PRO A 120 -0.20 45.12 11.00
N MET A 121 0.39 44.87 12.16
CA MET A 121 1.81 44.63 12.33
C MET A 121 2.26 43.22 11.89
N LEU A 122 1.36 42.23 11.90
CA LEU A 122 1.65 40.85 11.50
C LEU A 122 1.96 40.77 10.00
N THR A 123 2.87 39.88 9.63
CA THR A 123 3.33 39.73 8.25
C THR A 123 2.79 38.46 7.60
N LEU A 124 2.85 38.38 6.27
CA LEU A 124 2.58 37.14 5.53
C LEU A 124 3.50 35.99 5.98
N VAL A 125 4.75 36.29 6.38
CA VAL A 125 5.65 35.30 6.98
C VAL A 125 5.05 34.74 8.28
N THR A 126 4.56 35.59 9.18
CA THR A 126 3.92 35.13 10.43
C THR A 126 2.69 34.27 10.15
N VAL A 127 1.90 34.63 9.13
CA VAL A 127 0.75 33.85 8.67
C VAL A 127 1.18 32.46 8.22
N VAL A 128 2.17 32.36 7.33
CA VAL A 128 2.66 31.08 6.82
C VAL A 128 3.27 30.23 7.94
N LEU A 129 4.06 30.82 8.84
CA LEU A 129 4.57 30.11 10.01
C LEU A 129 3.43 29.60 10.91
N GLY A 130 2.38 30.40 11.11
CA GLY A 130 1.19 29.96 11.83
C GLY A 130 0.52 28.74 11.18
N LEU A 131 0.47 28.68 9.85
CA LEU A 131 -0.02 27.50 9.14
C LEU A 131 0.90 26.28 9.33
N VAL A 132 2.24 26.46 9.36
CA VAL A 132 3.19 25.39 9.66
C VAL A 132 2.95 24.84 11.07
N PHE A 133 2.79 25.72 12.05
CA PHE A 133 2.54 25.33 13.44
C PHE A 133 1.28 24.49 13.60
N LEU A 134 0.23 24.71 12.79
CA LEU A 134 -0.96 23.84 12.84
C LEU A 134 -0.61 22.37 12.59
N PHE A 135 0.35 22.07 11.71
CA PHE A 135 0.76 20.71 11.41
C PHE A 135 1.73 20.11 12.44
N LEU A 136 2.57 20.95 13.04
CA LEU A 136 3.53 20.52 14.06
C LEU A 136 2.84 20.29 15.41
N GLU A 137 1.97 21.22 15.78
CA GLU A 137 1.22 21.23 17.03
C GLU A 137 -0.28 21.50 16.76
N PRO A 138 -1.03 20.48 16.32
CA PRO A 138 -2.47 20.62 16.11
C PRO A 138 -3.16 21.03 17.42
N ASN A 139 -4.05 22.02 17.36
CA ASN A 139 -4.77 22.52 18.53
C ASN A 139 -6.17 21.88 18.62
N PRO A 140 -6.41 20.93 19.52
CA PRO A 140 -7.71 20.28 19.64
C PRO A 140 -8.73 21.08 20.48
N ASP A 141 -8.35 22.22 21.05
CA ASP A 141 -9.21 23.04 21.91
C ASP A 141 -10.02 24.10 21.15
N ASP A 142 -9.58 24.52 19.96
CA ASP A 142 -10.38 25.31 19.00
C ASP A 142 -10.48 24.61 17.63
N PRO A 143 -11.23 23.49 17.52
CA PRO A 143 -11.26 22.70 16.29
C PRO A 143 -12.32 23.17 15.29
N LEU A 144 -12.00 23.09 14.00
CA LEU A 144 -13.00 23.12 12.91
C LEU A 144 -13.45 21.71 12.51
N ASN A 145 -12.66 20.70 12.83
CA ASN A 145 -12.98 19.29 12.66
C ASN A 145 -13.09 18.66 14.05
N HIS A 146 -14.30 18.69 14.62
CA HIS A 146 -14.58 18.18 15.96
C HIS A 146 -14.30 16.69 16.11
N GLU A 147 -14.46 15.91 15.04
CA GLU A 147 -14.15 14.48 15.03
C GLU A 147 -12.65 14.24 15.19
N ALA A 148 -11.83 14.89 14.35
CA ALA A 148 -10.38 14.78 14.42
C ALA A 148 -9.84 15.24 15.78
N ALA A 149 -10.40 16.31 16.35
CA ALA A 149 -10.03 16.81 17.66
C ALA A 149 -10.43 15.85 18.81
N ALA A 150 -11.61 15.24 18.73
CA ALA A 150 -12.06 14.28 19.73
C ALA A 150 -11.14 13.05 19.75
N VAL A 151 -10.84 12.48 18.58
CA VAL A 151 -9.92 11.33 18.46
C VAL A 151 -8.50 11.70 18.90
N PHE A 152 -8.03 12.91 18.58
CA PHE A 152 -6.73 13.39 19.07
C PHE A 152 -6.65 13.42 20.60
N LYS A 153 -7.73 13.84 21.29
CA LYS A 153 -7.78 13.89 22.76
C LYS A 153 -7.93 12.51 23.40
N THR A 154 -8.62 11.56 22.75
CA THR A 154 -8.94 10.26 23.35
C THR A 154 -7.97 9.15 22.98
N ASP A 155 -7.47 9.12 21.74
CA ASP A 155 -6.59 8.07 21.21
C ASP A 155 -5.65 8.61 20.12
N VAL A 156 -4.45 8.98 20.54
CA VAL A 156 -3.39 9.51 19.66
C VAL A 156 -2.92 8.50 18.61
N ASN A 157 -2.98 7.19 18.90
CA ASN A 157 -2.56 6.16 17.94
C ASN A 157 -3.58 6.05 16.80
N THR A 158 -4.87 6.00 17.13
CA THR A 158 -5.95 6.04 16.13
C THR A 158 -5.93 7.34 15.33
N PHE A 159 -5.64 8.48 15.98
CA PHE A 159 -5.47 9.76 15.28
C PHE A 159 -4.33 9.68 14.25
N LYS A 160 -3.15 9.17 14.66
CA LYS A 160 -2.01 8.99 13.77
C LYS A 160 -2.34 8.09 12.58
N GLU A 161 -3.03 6.98 12.81
CA GLU A 161 -3.49 6.12 11.71
C GLU A 161 -4.42 6.83 10.74
N ASN A 162 -5.36 7.63 11.25
CA ASN A 162 -6.32 8.37 10.42
C ASN A 162 -5.60 9.44 9.58
N VAL A 163 -4.64 10.17 10.16
CA VAL A 163 -3.79 11.11 9.44
C VAL A 163 -3.02 10.40 8.33
N CYS A 164 -2.34 9.30 8.63
CA CYS A 164 -1.61 8.46 7.67
C CYS A 164 -2.50 7.99 6.50
N LYS A 165 -3.70 7.48 6.81
CA LYS A 165 -4.70 7.10 5.80
C LYS A 165 -5.06 8.28 4.92
N THR A 166 -5.16 9.49 5.48
CA THR A 166 -5.53 10.67 4.69
C THR A 166 -4.46 11.18 3.73
N MET A 167 -3.19 10.91 3.97
CA MET A 167 -2.09 11.34 3.09
C MET A 167 -1.90 10.45 1.86
N ALA A 168 -2.53 9.27 1.79
CA ALA A 168 -2.31 8.27 0.73
C ALA A 168 -3.04 8.50 -0.61
N GLY A 169 -3.83 9.58 -0.75
CA GLY A 169 -4.60 9.94 -1.95
C GLY A 169 -6.04 9.38 -1.99
N PRO A 170 -7.01 10.10 -2.59
CA PRO A 170 -8.44 9.79 -2.46
C PRO A 170 -8.85 8.47 -3.14
N LYS A 171 -8.32 8.14 -4.32
CA LYS A 171 -8.62 6.87 -5.00
C LYS A 171 -8.15 5.65 -4.20
N TYR A 172 -6.91 5.67 -3.72
CA TYR A 172 -6.38 4.59 -2.90
C TYR A 172 -7.18 4.43 -1.60
N LYS A 173 -7.56 5.52 -0.92
CA LYS A 173 -8.41 5.44 0.28
C LYS A 173 -9.75 4.76 0.00
N ARG A 174 -10.41 5.13 -1.11
CA ARG A 174 -11.70 4.54 -1.49
C ARG A 174 -11.58 3.04 -1.71
N HIS A 175 -10.56 2.60 -2.44
CA HIS A 175 -10.29 1.18 -2.67
C HIS A 175 -9.91 0.46 -1.36
N ALA A 176 -8.96 1.01 -0.59
CA ALA A 176 -8.50 0.43 0.67
C ALA A 176 -9.63 0.31 1.72
N ALA A 177 -10.59 1.24 1.75
CA ALA A 177 -11.74 1.15 2.65
C ALA A 177 -12.64 -0.07 2.37
N VAL A 178 -12.74 -0.50 1.10
CA VAL A 178 -13.50 -1.69 0.69
C VAL A 178 -12.71 -2.98 0.98
N ILE A 179 -11.38 -2.91 0.86
CA ILE A 179 -10.49 -4.07 0.87
C ILE A 179 -9.98 -4.41 2.28
N LEU A 180 -9.51 -3.42 3.06
CA LEU A 180 -8.85 -3.62 4.35
C LEU A 180 -9.66 -4.44 5.38
N PRO A 181 -11.01 -4.35 5.46
CA PRO A 181 -11.78 -5.16 6.40
C PRO A 181 -11.60 -6.68 6.23
N LEU A 182 -11.13 -7.14 5.07
CA LEU A 182 -10.97 -8.56 4.72
C LEU A 182 -9.68 -9.16 5.29
N PHE A 183 -8.64 -8.34 5.44
CA PHE A 183 -7.34 -8.75 5.97
C PHE A 183 -7.29 -8.66 7.50
N ARG A 184 -8.45 -8.56 8.16
CA ARG A 184 -8.52 -8.58 9.63
C ARG A 184 -8.27 -10.00 10.14
N ARG A 185 -7.46 -10.10 11.20
CA ARG A 185 -7.05 -11.36 11.82
C ARG A 185 -8.19 -12.37 12.03
N GLY A 186 -9.32 -11.97 12.61
CA GLY A 186 -10.44 -12.89 12.84
C GLY A 186 -11.01 -13.54 11.57
N LYS A 187 -10.89 -12.89 10.40
CA LYS A 187 -11.29 -13.47 9.11
C LYS A 187 -10.22 -14.38 8.54
N ILE A 188 -8.94 -14.08 8.78
CA ILE A 188 -7.80 -14.90 8.36
C ILE A 188 -7.85 -16.27 9.04
N LEU A 189 -8.04 -16.31 10.36
CA LEU A 189 -8.03 -17.54 11.15
C LEU A 189 -9.16 -18.51 10.81
N ASN A 190 -10.32 -18.00 10.37
CA ASN A 190 -11.46 -18.83 9.98
C ASN A 190 -11.19 -19.74 8.77
N ASN A 191 -10.08 -19.52 8.05
CA ASN A 191 -9.74 -20.31 6.88
C ASN A 191 -8.69 -21.39 7.14
N TYR A 192 -8.39 -21.63 8.41
CA TYR A 192 -7.42 -22.63 8.82
C TYR A 192 -7.68 -24.00 8.20
N ASP A 193 -8.90 -24.54 8.36
CA ASP A 193 -9.26 -25.87 7.85
C ASP A 193 -9.20 -25.94 6.32
N LEU A 194 -9.61 -24.89 5.63
CA LEU A 194 -9.51 -24.79 4.18
C LEU A 194 -8.06 -24.88 3.68
N ILE A 195 -7.13 -24.21 4.37
CA ILE A 195 -5.70 -24.24 4.04
C ILE A 195 -5.16 -25.65 4.25
N LEU A 196 -5.57 -26.32 5.33
CA LEU A 196 -5.20 -27.71 5.60
C LEU A 196 -5.73 -28.65 4.52
N ASP A 197 -7.01 -28.58 4.17
CA ASP A 197 -7.64 -29.42 3.14
C ASP A 197 -6.94 -29.29 1.78
N CYS A 198 -6.60 -28.07 1.37
CA CYS A 198 -5.85 -27.84 0.13
C CYS A 198 -4.43 -28.41 0.20
N THR A 199 -3.78 -28.32 1.36
CA THR A 199 -2.43 -28.85 1.58
C THR A 199 -2.45 -30.38 1.61
N ASP A 200 -3.47 -30.99 2.20
CA ASP A 200 -3.65 -32.44 2.26
C ASP A 200 -3.89 -33.04 0.89
N LYS A 201 -4.69 -32.37 0.03
CA LYS A 201 -4.82 -32.76 -1.39
C LYS A 201 -3.48 -32.81 -2.12
N LEU A 202 -2.57 -31.86 -1.84
CA LEU A 202 -1.23 -31.87 -2.41
C LEU A 202 -0.37 -33.01 -1.83
N LEU A 203 -0.45 -33.25 -0.52
CA LEU A 203 0.24 -34.36 0.15
C LEU A 203 -0.21 -35.72 -0.39
N ASP A 204 -1.50 -35.94 -0.60
CA ASP A 204 -2.05 -37.17 -1.18
C ASP A 204 -1.54 -37.39 -2.61
N GLN A 205 -1.42 -36.32 -3.40
CA GLN A 205 -0.82 -36.38 -4.74
C GLN A 205 0.66 -36.75 -4.71
N TRP A 206 1.40 -36.25 -3.72
CA TRP A 206 2.78 -36.66 -3.55
C TRP A 206 2.86 -38.12 -3.11
N ARG A 207 2.06 -38.53 -2.13
CA ARG A 207 2.04 -39.90 -1.61
C ARG A 207 1.75 -40.92 -2.70
N SER A 208 0.73 -40.69 -3.52
CA SER A 208 0.39 -41.61 -4.62
C SER A 208 1.53 -41.83 -5.62
N LYS A 209 2.42 -40.85 -5.81
CA LYS A 209 3.61 -41.00 -6.65
C LYS A 209 4.75 -41.71 -5.91
N THR A 210 4.99 -41.37 -4.64
CA THR A 210 6.01 -42.01 -3.82
C THR A 210 5.71 -43.49 -3.58
N ASP A 211 4.44 -43.86 -3.43
CA ASP A 211 4.01 -45.26 -3.26
C ASP A 211 4.31 -46.12 -4.49
N ILE A 212 4.34 -45.50 -5.68
CA ILE A 212 4.69 -46.16 -6.95
C ILE A 212 6.21 -46.18 -7.15
N ASP A 213 6.88 -45.08 -6.84
CA ASP A 213 8.32 -44.86 -7.00
C ASP A 213 8.89 -44.17 -5.75
N PRO A 214 9.43 -44.93 -4.78
CA PRO A 214 9.96 -44.36 -3.53
C PRO A 214 11.10 -43.36 -3.72
N ASP A 215 11.83 -43.48 -4.83
CA ASP A 215 12.95 -42.60 -5.19
C ASP A 215 12.51 -41.47 -6.15
N HIS A 216 11.19 -41.21 -6.25
CA HIS A 216 10.65 -40.22 -7.17
C HIS A 216 11.23 -38.83 -6.91
N VAL A 217 11.80 -38.24 -7.97
CA VAL A 217 12.31 -36.87 -7.94
C VAL A 217 11.23 -35.92 -8.47
N TYR A 218 10.78 -35.02 -7.61
CA TYR A 218 9.81 -33.99 -7.95
C TYR A 218 10.50 -32.78 -8.57
N LEU A 219 10.30 -32.57 -9.87
CA LEU A 219 10.96 -31.51 -10.67
C LEU A 219 10.14 -30.22 -10.81
N ASN A 220 8.85 -30.25 -10.49
CA ASN A 220 7.90 -29.15 -10.74
C ASN A 220 7.37 -28.51 -9.45
N ILE A 221 8.16 -28.51 -8.36
CA ILE A 221 7.74 -28.00 -7.05
C ILE A 221 7.23 -26.56 -7.13
N VAL A 222 7.88 -25.68 -7.90
CA VAL A 222 7.45 -24.28 -8.03
C VAL A 222 6.03 -24.18 -8.59
N ASP A 223 5.74 -24.90 -9.68
CA ASP A 223 4.41 -24.87 -10.30
C ASP A 223 3.35 -25.48 -9.35
N GLN A 224 3.70 -26.51 -8.58
CA GLN A 224 2.80 -27.12 -7.58
C GLN A 224 2.50 -26.18 -6.41
N CYS A 225 3.50 -25.50 -5.86
CA CYS A 225 3.31 -24.51 -4.79
C CYS A 225 2.49 -23.31 -5.26
N GLN A 226 2.69 -22.85 -6.50
CA GLN A 226 1.88 -21.79 -7.09
C GLN A 226 0.43 -22.22 -7.30
N ASN A 227 0.20 -23.46 -7.76
CA ASN A 227 -1.16 -24.00 -7.89
C ASN A 227 -1.85 -24.17 -6.54
N LEU A 228 -1.14 -24.60 -5.49
CA LEU A 228 -1.65 -24.68 -4.12
C LEU A 228 -2.08 -23.30 -3.62
N SER A 229 -1.18 -22.31 -3.73
CA SER A 229 -1.47 -20.95 -3.29
C SER A 229 -2.62 -20.33 -4.09
N LEU A 230 -2.72 -20.61 -5.39
CA LEU A 230 -3.82 -20.16 -6.22
C LEU A 230 -5.17 -20.79 -5.81
N ALA A 231 -5.21 -22.09 -5.49
CA ALA A 231 -6.43 -22.75 -4.99
C ALA A 231 -6.89 -22.15 -3.67
N ILE A 232 -5.98 -22.06 -2.69
CA ILE A 232 -6.25 -21.46 -1.39
C ILE A 232 -6.80 -20.05 -1.59
N PHE A 233 -6.11 -19.21 -2.37
CA PHE A 233 -6.55 -17.85 -2.62
C PHE A 233 -7.91 -17.79 -3.35
N GLY A 234 -8.17 -18.71 -4.28
CA GLY A 234 -9.47 -18.84 -4.97
C GLY A 234 -10.62 -19.02 -3.99
N PHE A 235 -10.49 -19.93 -3.04
CA PHE A 235 -11.47 -20.15 -2.00
C PHE A 235 -11.56 -18.97 -1.01
N LEU A 236 -10.42 -18.49 -0.51
CA LEU A 236 -10.36 -17.39 0.47
C LEU A 236 -10.99 -16.10 -0.05
N ALA A 237 -10.56 -15.69 -1.25
CA ALA A 237 -10.91 -14.42 -1.82
C ALA A 237 -12.27 -14.47 -2.52
N PHE A 238 -12.57 -15.59 -3.20
CA PHE A 238 -13.70 -15.65 -4.11
C PHE A 238 -14.75 -16.68 -3.72
N ASP A 239 -14.53 -17.46 -2.66
CA ASP A 239 -15.37 -18.61 -2.32
C ASP A 239 -15.62 -19.50 -3.55
N TYR A 240 -14.55 -19.72 -4.32
CA TYR A 240 -14.57 -20.33 -5.64
C TYR A 240 -13.42 -21.31 -5.83
N ASP A 241 -13.74 -22.54 -6.21
CA ASP A 241 -12.73 -23.55 -6.54
C ASP A 241 -12.16 -23.28 -7.95
N LEU A 242 -10.88 -22.89 -8.01
CA LEU A 242 -10.18 -22.70 -9.28
C LEU A 242 -9.68 -24.00 -9.92
N GLN A 243 -9.88 -25.15 -9.25
CA GLN A 243 -9.52 -26.49 -9.72
C GLN A 243 -8.05 -26.62 -10.10
N THR A 244 -7.18 -25.89 -9.39
CA THR A 244 -5.74 -25.83 -9.70
C THR A 244 -4.95 -27.02 -9.18
N ILE A 245 -5.52 -27.78 -8.25
CA ILE A 245 -4.93 -28.98 -7.62
C ILE A 245 -5.67 -30.27 -8.10
N GLU A 246 -6.43 -30.26 -9.20
CA GLU A 246 -7.10 -31.51 -9.66
C GLU A 246 -6.15 -32.48 -10.39
N GLU A 247 -6.39 -33.79 -10.23
CA GLU A 247 -5.59 -34.86 -10.86
C GLU A 247 -5.55 -34.78 -12.40
N SER A 248 -6.61 -34.26 -13.02
CA SER A 248 -6.69 -34.06 -14.48
C SER A 248 -5.61 -33.10 -15.01
N ASN A 249 -5.03 -32.26 -14.14
CA ASN A 249 -4.02 -31.25 -14.45
C ASN A 249 -2.58 -31.66 -14.06
N ILE A 250 -2.35 -32.91 -13.61
CA ILE A 250 -1.07 -33.41 -13.05
C ILE A 250 0.16 -33.15 -13.96
N ASN A 251 -0.01 -33.14 -15.28
CA ASN A 251 1.07 -33.01 -16.26
C ASN A 251 0.96 -31.78 -17.18
N LYS A 252 -0.02 -30.90 -16.96
CA LYS A 252 -0.21 -29.68 -17.76
C LYS A 252 -0.21 -28.47 -16.82
N LYS A 253 0.61 -27.46 -17.13
CA LYS A 253 0.52 -26.18 -16.43
C LYS A 253 -0.93 -25.72 -16.44
N ASN A 254 -1.50 -25.52 -15.25
CA ASN A 254 -2.85 -25.03 -15.09
C ASN A 254 -3.04 -23.81 -16.00
N GLN A 255 -4.13 -23.81 -16.77
CA GLN A 255 -4.35 -22.80 -17.80
C GLN A 255 -4.38 -21.39 -17.23
N LEU A 256 -4.97 -21.20 -16.05
CA LEU A 256 -5.00 -19.92 -15.35
C LEU A 256 -3.61 -19.52 -14.86
N THR A 257 -2.88 -20.42 -14.17
CA THR A 257 -1.50 -20.16 -13.71
C THR A 257 -0.59 -19.75 -14.87
N LYS A 258 -0.71 -20.42 -16.02
CA LYS A 258 0.03 -20.07 -17.23
C LYS A 258 -0.38 -18.70 -17.78
N ALA A 259 -1.67 -18.41 -17.81
CA ALA A 259 -2.18 -17.11 -18.27
C ALA A 259 -1.70 -15.96 -17.37
N LEU A 260 -1.71 -16.12 -16.05
CA LEU A 260 -1.20 -15.12 -15.10
C LEU A 260 0.30 -14.85 -15.31
N ASN A 261 1.09 -15.91 -15.44
CA ASN A 261 2.52 -15.81 -15.73
C ASN A 261 2.81 -15.11 -17.07
N ASP A 262 2.07 -15.47 -18.12
CA ASP A 262 2.21 -14.87 -19.46
C ASP A 262 1.80 -13.40 -19.46
N PHE A 263 0.71 -13.07 -18.76
CA PHE A 263 0.23 -11.71 -18.56
C PHE A 263 1.29 -10.86 -17.88
N LEU A 264 1.80 -11.30 -16.72
CA LEU A 264 2.81 -10.59 -15.96
C LEU A 264 4.11 -10.41 -16.74
N GLN A 265 4.63 -11.49 -17.33
CA GLN A 265 5.91 -11.45 -18.04
C GLN A 265 5.92 -10.40 -19.15
N VAL A 266 4.81 -10.30 -19.89
CA VAL A 266 4.66 -9.29 -20.95
C VAL A 266 4.40 -7.91 -20.35
N PHE A 267 3.54 -7.80 -19.33
CA PHE A 267 3.20 -6.54 -18.69
C PHE A 267 4.44 -5.80 -18.15
N ILE A 268 5.34 -6.48 -17.44
CA ILE A 268 6.54 -5.87 -16.83
C ILE A 268 7.46 -5.26 -17.89
N GLN A 269 7.62 -5.93 -19.02
CA GLN A 269 8.44 -5.43 -20.13
C GLN A 269 7.92 -4.09 -20.66
N THR A 270 6.65 -3.77 -20.40
CA THR A 270 6.02 -2.52 -20.84
C THR A 270 5.97 -1.42 -19.79
N ILE A 271 6.21 -1.72 -18.50
CA ILE A 271 6.12 -0.73 -17.39
C ILE A 271 7.09 0.44 -17.60
N ARG A 272 8.25 0.18 -18.22
CA ARG A 272 9.29 1.19 -18.50
C ARG A 272 9.09 1.91 -19.84
N LEU A 273 8.14 1.48 -20.66
CA LEU A 273 7.92 2.06 -21.97
C LEU A 273 6.97 3.26 -21.89
N PRO A 274 7.15 4.29 -22.73
CA PRO A 274 6.15 5.33 -22.91
C PRO A 274 4.76 4.73 -23.20
N ASN A 275 3.71 5.30 -22.60
CA ASN A 275 2.35 4.75 -22.63
C ASN A 275 1.85 4.36 -24.04
N PHE A 276 2.17 5.14 -25.08
CA PHE A 276 1.74 4.84 -26.44
C PHE A 276 2.42 3.58 -27.01
N ILE A 277 3.72 3.38 -26.71
CA ILE A 277 4.50 2.20 -27.11
C ILE A 277 4.02 0.99 -26.32
N ALA A 278 3.87 1.13 -25.00
CA ALA A 278 3.34 0.07 -24.14
C ALA A 278 1.98 -0.43 -24.66
N LYS A 279 1.03 0.47 -24.94
CA LYS A 279 -0.28 0.13 -25.48
C LYS A 279 -0.20 -0.59 -26.82
N LEU A 280 0.65 -0.11 -27.74
CA LEU A 280 0.84 -0.75 -29.03
C LEU A 280 1.44 -2.16 -28.88
N TYR A 281 2.46 -2.31 -28.04
CA TYR A 281 3.12 -3.60 -27.77
C TYR A 281 2.15 -4.62 -27.16
N LEU A 282 1.40 -4.23 -26.13
CA LEU A 282 0.39 -5.09 -25.51
C LEU A 282 -0.71 -5.48 -26.50
N LYS A 283 -1.12 -4.56 -27.38
CA LYS A 283 -2.12 -4.82 -28.43
C LYS A 283 -1.63 -5.82 -29.48
N LEU A 284 -0.37 -5.72 -29.88
CA LEU A 284 0.23 -6.60 -30.89
C LEU A 284 0.67 -7.97 -30.33
N SER A 285 0.91 -8.06 -29.01
CA SER A 285 1.32 -9.30 -28.37
C SER A 285 0.17 -10.31 -28.28
N SER A 286 0.14 -11.26 -29.22
CA SER A 286 -0.83 -12.36 -29.20
C SER A 286 -0.74 -13.24 -27.95
N ARG A 287 0.43 -13.30 -27.31
CA ARG A 287 0.62 -13.96 -26.01
C ARG A 287 -0.15 -13.23 -24.91
N TYR A 288 0.02 -11.92 -24.81
CA TYR A 288 -0.69 -11.09 -23.82
C TYR A 288 -2.20 -11.09 -24.05
N GLN A 289 -2.66 -10.96 -25.30
CA GLN A 289 -4.09 -10.95 -25.60
C GLN A 289 -4.77 -12.28 -25.24
N ARG A 290 -4.13 -13.43 -25.52
CA ARG A 290 -4.65 -14.75 -25.11
C ARG A 290 -4.67 -14.93 -23.59
N ALA A 291 -3.61 -14.50 -22.92
CA ALA A 291 -3.51 -14.53 -21.46
C ALA A 291 -4.63 -13.68 -20.83
N LYS A 292 -4.79 -12.43 -21.28
CA LYS A 292 -5.84 -11.52 -20.81
C LYS A 292 -7.23 -12.11 -21.04
N ALA A 293 -7.50 -12.65 -22.23
CA ALA A 293 -8.81 -13.26 -22.53
C ALA A 293 -9.13 -14.44 -21.61
N THR A 294 -8.12 -15.28 -21.30
CA THR A 294 -8.28 -16.38 -20.35
C THR A 294 -8.58 -15.84 -18.95
N ILE A 295 -7.82 -14.85 -18.47
CA ILE A 295 -8.04 -14.27 -17.14
C ILE A 295 -9.42 -13.60 -17.05
N ASP A 296 -9.81 -12.81 -18.06
CA ASP A 296 -11.13 -12.18 -18.13
C ASP A 296 -12.25 -13.24 -18.06
N GLN A 297 -12.07 -14.40 -18.70
CA GLN A 297 -13.05 -15.50 -18.63
C GLN A 297 -13.22 -16.00 -17.18
N TYR A 298 -12.13 -16.30 -16.47
CA TYR A 298 -12.18 -16.75 -15.08
C TYR A 298 -12.77 -15.67 -14.16
N LEU A 299 -12.36 -14.41 -14.31
CA LEU A 299 -12.90 -13.31 -13.52
C LEU A 299 -14.42 -13.14 -13.71
N ASN A 300 -14.91 -13.27 -14.95
CA ASN A 300 -16.35 -13.23 -15.21
C ASN A 300 -17.07 -14.45 -14.61
N GLN A 301 -16.52 -15.65 -14.68
CA GLN A 301 -17.11 -16.85 -14.07
C GLN A 301 -17.22 -16.71 -12.54
N ILE A 302 -16.17 -16.20 -11.90
CA ILE A 302 -16.12 -15.89 -10.48
C ILE A 302 -17.19 -14.86 -10.11
N MET A 303 -17.31 -13.77 -10.87
CA MET A 303 -18.36 -12.76 -10.67
C MET A 303 -19.77 -13.32 -10.84
N GLU A 304 -20.01 -14.11 -11.88
CA GLU A 304 -21.32 -14.73 -12.13
C GLU A 304 -21.69 -15.73 -11.03
N HIS A 305 -20.73 -16.52 -10.56
CA HIS A 305 -20.94 -17.46 -9.47
C HIS A 305 -21.42 -16.74 -8.20
N GLU A 306 -20.75 -15.64 -7.83
CA GLU A 306 -21.11 -14.88 -6.64
C GLU A 306 -22.48 -14.18 -6.79
N GLN A 307 -22.79 -13.66 -7.98
CA GLN A 307 -24.08 -13.00 -8.24
C GLN A 307 -25.28 -13.96 -8.24
N ARG A 308 -25.06 -15.25 -8.48
CA ARG A 308 -26.14 -16.26 -8.48
C ARG A 308 -26.50 -16.78 -7.09
N LYS A 309 -25.74 -16.42 -6.05
CA LYS A 309 -26.02 -16.89 -4.67
C LYS A 309 -27.37 -16.33 -4.16
N PRO A 310 -28.24 -17.16 -3.54
CA PRO A 310 -29.52 -16.72 -2.99
C PRO A 310 -29.38 -15.62 -1.93
N THR A 311 -30.31 -14.67 -1.91
CA THR A 311 -30.35 -13.53 -0.96
C THR A 311 -30.31 -13.95 0.51
N GLU A 312 -30.81 -15.15 0.84
CA GLU A 312 -30.80 -15.72 2.19
C GLU A 312 -29.39 -16.15 2.63
N GLN A 313 -28.58 -16.74 1.75
CA GLN A 313 -27.16 -17.03 2.01
C GLN A 313 -26.33 -15.75 2.10
N ILE A 314 -26.66 -14.71 1.31
CA ILE A 314 -26.01 -13.39 1.35
C ILE A 314 -26.19 -12.71 2.72
N ALA A 315 -27.31 -12.92 3.42
CA ALA A 315 -27.58 -12.33 4.72
C ALA A 315 -26.81 -13.01 5.86
N GLU A 316 -26.57 -14.32 5.77
CA GLU A 316 -25.81 -15.13 6.73
C GLU A 316 -24.29 -15.03 6.48
N GLN A 317 -23.86 -14.94 5.22
CA GLN A 317 -22.48 -14.71 4.77
C GLN A 317 -22.12 -13.22 4.60
N LYS A 318 -22.90 -12.30 5.20
CA LYS A 318 -22.60 -10.85 5.18
C LYS A 318 -21.16 -10.61 5.64
N ARG A 319 -20.24 -10.41 4.67
CA ARG A 319 -18.81 -10.03 4.81
C ARG A 319 -17.80 -11.16 5.07
N THR A 320 -17.86 -12.31 4.39
CA THR A 320 -16.83 -13.37 4.51
C THR A 320 -15.77 -13.41 3.39
N SER A 321 -16.13 -13.20 2.12
CA SER A 321 -15.18 -13.24 0.98
C SER A 321 -14.85 -11.86 0.39
N LEU A 322 -13.70 -11.72 -0.28
CA LEU A 322 -13.29 -10.49 -0.98
C LEU A 322 -14.28 -10.12 -2.07
N ILE A 323 -14.75 -11.10 -2.85
CA ILE A 323 -15.70 -10.83 -3.93
C ILE A 323 -17.05 -10.33 -3.43
N ALA A 324 -17.59 -10.89 -2.34
CA ALA A 324 -18.84 -10.41 -1.75
C ALA A 324 -18.73 -8.93 -1.36
N SER A 325 -17.60 -8.51 -0.76
CA SER A 325 -17.34 -7.11 -0.41
C SER A 325 -17.25 -6.22 -1.65
N LEU A 326 -16.50 -6.65 -2.67
CA LEU A 326 -16.34 -5.90 -3.92
C LEU A 326 -17.67 -5.75 -4.67
N ILE A 327 -18.47 -6.82 -4.76
CA ILE A 327 -19.79 -6.80 -5.39
C ILE A 327 -20.76 -5.91 -4.60
N THR A 328 -20.74 -5.97 -3.27
CA THR A 328 -21.54 -5.07 -2.43
C THR A 328 -21.13 -3.61 -2.61
N SER A 329 -19.86 -3.37 -2.91
CA SER A 329 -19.34 -2.04 -3.19
C SER A 329 -19.64 -1.54 -4.61
N LEU A 330 -20.23 -2.35 -5.49
CA LEU A 330 -20.51 -1.93 -6.87
C LEU A 330 -21.40 -0.70 -6.89
N GLN A 331 -21.01 0.26 -7.74
CA GLN A 331 -21.78 1.47 -7.98
C GLN A 331 -23.13 1.13 -8.62
N GLN A 332 -24.22 1.56 -7.99
CA GLN A 332 -25.58 1.36 -8.53
C GLN A 332 -25.84 2.24 -9.76
N ASP A 333 -25.27 3.45 -9.81
CA ASP A 333 -25.33 4.35 -10.97
C ASP A 333 -23.91 4.83 -11.35
N GLU A 334 -23.25 4.05 -12.20
CA GLU A 334 -21.87 4.34 -12.64
C GLU A 334 -21.76 5.69 -13.36
N LYS A 335 -22.81 6.14 -14.09
CA LYS A 335 -22.76 7.42 -14.81
C LYS A 335 -22.81 8.60 -13.85
N LEU A 336 -23.66 8.52 -12.83
CA LEU A 336 -23.75 9.54 -11.78
C LEU A 336 -22.47 9.59 -10.94
N GLU A 337 -21.91 8.45 -10.58
CA GLU A 337 -20.65 8.40 -9.82
C GLU A 337 -19.44 8.85 -10.66
N ALA A 338 -19.41 8.56 -11.97
CA ALA A 338 -18.36 9.04 -12.86
C ALA A 338 -18.30 10.57 -12.98
N ALA A 339 -19.44 11.25 -12.83
CA ALA A 339 -19.54 12.71 -12.84
C ALA A 339 -19.06 13.37 -11.53
N LYS A 340 -18.90 12.61 -10.44
CA LYS A 340 -18.45 13.13 -9.14
C LYS A 340 -16.93 13.29 -9.07
N PRO A 341 -16.42 14.31 -8.34
CA PRO A 341 -15.01 14.36 -7.94
C PRO A 341 -14.60 13.08 -7.19
N GLU A 342 -13.35 12.65 -7.35
CA GLU A 342 -12.84 11.37 -6.80
C GLU A 342 -13.06 11.21 -5.29
N GLN A 343 -13.04 12.31 -4.54
CA GLN A 343 -13.26 12.32 -3.09
C GLN A 343 -14.73 12.06 -2.69
N GLN A 344 -15.67 12.28 -3.60
CA GLN A 344 -17.10 12.14 -3.36
C GLN A 344 -17.67 10.83 -3.94
N LYS A 345 -16.87 10.09 -4.72
CA LYS A 345 -17.27 8.79 -5.26
C LYS A 345 -17.47 7.78 -4.15
N LYS A 346 -18.55 7.02 -4.23
CA LYS A 346 -18.84 5.88 -3.34
C LYS A 346 -18.72 4.58 -4.11
N GLY A 347 -18.31 3.51 -3.41
CA GLY A 347 -18.17 2.20 -4.03
C GLY A 347 -17.07 2.12 -5.09
N LEU A 348 -17.09 1.05 -5.87
CA LEU A 348 -16.18 0.76 -6.98
C LEU A 348 -17.00 0.56 -8.26
N SER A 349 -16.49 1.04 -9.39
CA SER A 349 -17.07 0.68 -10.70
C SER A 349 -16.81 -0.79 -11.03
N ARG A 350 -17.56 -1.37 -11.97
CA ARG A 350 -17.33 -2.76 -12.42
C ARG A 350 -15.90 -2.97 -12.92
N ALA A 351 -15.35 -2.00 -13.63
CA ALA A 351 -13.96 -2.04 -14.10
C ALA A 351 -12.96 -2.03 -12.94
N GLU A 352 -13.17 -1.17 -11.93
CA GLU A 352 -12.32 -1.12 -10.74
C GLU A 352 -12.40 -2.42 -9.93
N VAL A 353 -13.57 -3.04 -9.82
CA VAL A 353 -13.70 -4.36 -9.18
C VAL A 353 -12.90 -5.42 -9.92
N ILE A 354 -12.98 -5.47 -11.26
CA ILE A 354 -12.20 -6.42 -12.07
C ILE A 354 -10.69 -6.18 -11.91
N ASP A 355 -10.26 -4.92 -11.90
CA ASP A 355 -8.86 -4.55 -11.69
C ASP A 355 -8.36 -5.01 -10.30
N GLU A 356 -9.18 -4.84 -9.26
CA GLU A 356 -8.85 -5.34 -7.91
C GLU A 356 -8.79 -6.86 -7.88
N LEU A 357 -9.78 -7.58 -8.44
CA LEU A 357 -9.78 -9.04 -8.50
C LEU A 357 -8.52 -9.58 -9.19
N LEU A 358 -8.13 -8.98 -10.32
CA LEU A 358 -6.90 -9.31 -11.04
C LEU A 358 -5.66 -9.08 -10.18
N LEU A 359 -5.56 -7.91 -9.53
CA LEU A 359 -4.45 -7.58 -8.65
C LEU A 359 -4.31 -8.62 -7.53
N PHE A 360 -5.41 -8.98 -6.88
CA PHE A 360 -5.42 -9.95 -5.78
C PHE A 360 -5.03 -11.35 -6.23
N LEU A 361 -5.60 -11.82 -7.35
CA LEU A 361 -5.30 -13.13 -7.92
C LEU A 361 -3.80 -13.27 -8.23
N VAL A 362 -3.20 -12.22 -8.80
CA VAL A 362 -1.77 -12.22 -9.15
C VAL A 362 -0.87 -12.03 -7.92
N ALA A 363 -1.14 -11.01 -7.10
CA ALA A 363 -0.26 -10.62 -6.00
C ALA A 363 -0.26 -11.64 -4.86
N GLY A 364 -1.40 -12.25 -4.57
CA GLY A 364 -1.55 -13.22 -3.47
C GLY A 364 -1.00 -14.61 -3.79
N SER A 365 -1.18 -15.09 -5.03
CA SER A 365 -0.85 -16.48 -5.38
C SER A 365 0.62 -16.69 -5.76
N GLU A 366 1.20 -15.84 -6.62
CA GLU A 366 2.54 -16.08 -7.12
C GLU A 366 3.61 -15.88 -6.04
N THR A 367 3.43 -14.87 -5.16
CA THR A 367 4.39 -14.53 -4.11
C THR A 367 4.44 -15.58 -3.00
N THR A 368 3.28 -15.99 -2.48
CA THR A 368 3.17 -17.03 -1.46
C THR A 368 3.60 -18.38 -2.00
N GLY A 369 3.16 -18.77 -3.22
CA GLY A 369 3.62 -19.99 -3.87
C GLY A 369 5.13 -20.05 -4.04
N SER A 370 5.76 -18.91 -4.37
CA SER A 370 7.21 -18.81 -4.44
C SER A 370 7.89 -18.96 -3.07
N ALA A 371 7.32 -18.41 -2.01
CA ALA A 371 7.86 -18.55 -0.67
C ALA A 371 7.79 -20.01 -0.17
N ILE A 372 6.71 -20.73 -0.47
CA ILE A 372 6.59 -22.17 -0.18
C ILE A 372 7.66 -22.95 -0.95
N ALA A 373 7.86 -22.66 -2.24
CA ALA A 373 8.88 -23.32 -3.04
C ALA A 373 10.30 -23.09 -2.51
N TRP A 374 10.61 -21.86 -2.07
CA TRP A 374 11.89 -21.56 -1.41
C TRP A 374 12.03 -22.28 -0.07
N PHE A 375 10.97 -22.35 0.73
CA PHE A 375 10.98 -23.13 1.96
C PHE A 375 11.35 -24.60 1.67
N ILE A 376 10.66 -25.25 0.72
CA ILE A 376 10.92 -26.66 0.36
C ILE A 376 12.37 -26.85 -0.11
N TYR A 377 12.86 -25.97 -0.98
CA TYR A 377 14.24 -26.01 -1.47
C TYR A 377 15.27 -25.83 -0.34
N LEU A 378 15.07 -24.85 0.55
CA LEU A 378 15.98 -24.61 1.66
C LEU A 378 15.93 -25.75 2.67
N MET A 379 14.75 -26.33 2.91
CA MET A 379 14.62 -27.51 3.75
C MET A 379 15.39 -28.70 3.19
N SER A 380 15.32 -28.96 1.88
CA SER A 380 16.09 -30.07 1.26
C SER A 380 17.61 -29.88 1.35
N LYS A 381 18.09 -28.63 1.40
CA LYS A 381 19.52 -28.30 1.56
C LYS A 381 19.99 -28.24 3.02
N HIS A 382 19.06 -28.16 4.00
CA HIS A 382 19.39 -27.98 5.41
C HIS A 382 18.69 -29.01 6.32
N PRO A 383 19.11 -30.29 6.30
CA PRO A 383 18.52 -31.34 7.13
C PRO A 383 18.51 -31.02 8.63
N ARG A 384 19.54 -30.30 9.12
CA ARG A 384 19.62 -29.81 10.51
C ARG A 384 18.41 -28.94 10.88
N VAL A 385 17.97 -28.08 9.96
CA VAL A 385 16.86 -27.16 10.18
C VAL A 385 15.54 -27.93 10.18
N GLN A 386 15.34 -28.83 9.21
CA GLN A 386 14.16 -29.71 9.18
C GLN A 386 14.03 -30.53 10.45
N ALA A 387 15.11 -31.16 10.93
CA ALA A 387 15.10 -31.96 12.14
C ALA A 387 14.66 -31.14 13.37
N LYS A 388 15.07 -29.87 13.46
CA LYS A 388 14.63 -28.97 14.53
C LYS A 388 13.15 -28.59 14.43
N ILE A 389 12.63 -28.35 13.22
CA ILE A 389 11.18 -28.13 13.02
C ILE A 389 10.42 -29.39 13.47
N LYS A 390 10.88 -30.58 13.07
CA LYS A 390 10.24 -31.85 13.47
C LYS A 390 10.34 -32.12 14.97
N ALA A 391 11.40 -31.66 15.63
CA ALA A 391 11.50 -31.72 17.08
C ALA A 391 10.50 -30.76 17.75
N GLU A 392 10.33 -29.54 17.21
CA GLU A 392 9.35 -28.57 17.71
C GLU A 392 7.90 -29.07 17.57
N LEU A 393 7.58 -29.81 16.51
CA LEU A 393 6.24 -30.40 16.34
C LEU A 393 5.87 -31.38 17.47
N GLY A 394 6.85 -32.03 18.11
CA GLY A 394 6.63 -32.93 19.25
C GLY A 394 5.62 -34.04 18.95
N ASP A 395 4.61 -34.18 19.81
CA ASP A 395 3.52 -35.16 19.67
C ASP A 395 2.48 -34.78 18.60
N ASN A 396 2.58 -33.58 18.01
CA ASN A 396 1.70 -33.17 16.93
C ASN A 396 2.07 -33.78 15.58
N LYS A 397 3.06 -34.67 15.52
CA LYS A 397 3.35 -35.43 14.30
C LYS A 397 2.13 -36.26 13.91
N HIS A 398 1.71 -36.12 12.65
CA HIS A 398 0.55 -36.81 12.07
C HIS A 398 -0.83 -36.50 12.68
N ASN A 399 -0.96 -35.47 13.54
CA ASN A 399 -2.24 -35.08 14.16
C ASN A 399 -2.80 -33.78 13.54
N HIS A 400 -4.12 -33.57 13.66
CA HIS A 400 -4.72 -32.27 13.35
C HIS A 400 -4.39 -31.29 14.48
N MET A 401 -3.60 -30.26 14.19
CA MET A 401 -3.24 -29.20 15.16
C MET A 401 -4.35 -28.15 15.26
N THR A 402 -4.50 -27.50 16.41
CA THR A 402 -5.30 -26.28 16.52
C THR A 402 -4.55 -25.07 15.99
N VAL A 403 -5.27 -23.98 15.70
CA VAL A 403 -4.69 -22.69 15.30
C VAL A 403 -3.65 -22.22 16.32
N GLU A 404 -3.96 -22.31 17.61
CA GLU A 404 -3.07 -21.88 18.70
C GLU A 404 -1.79 -22.71 18.76
N GLN A 405 -1.89 -24.02 18.52
CA GLN A 405 -0.72 -24.89 18.45
C GLN A 405 0.18 -24.54 17.27
N VAL A 406 -0.39 -24.27 16.10
CA VAL A 406 0.40 -23.82 14.94
C VAL A 406 1.03 -22.47 15.22
N GLU A 407 0.30 -21.53 15.80
CA GLU A 407 0.84 -20.22 16.18
C GLU A 407 1.96 -20.32 17.22
N SER A 408 1.97 -21.35 18.06
CA SER A 408 3.02 -21.62 19.05
C SER A 408 4.37 -22.09 18.47
N LEU A 409 4.44 -22.44 17.17
CA LEU A 409 5.67 -22.93 16.53
C LEU A 409 6.68 -21.80 16.30
N THR A 410 7.45 -21.49 17.34
CA THR A 410 8.41 -20.38 17.39
C THR A 410 9.63 -20.55 16.50
N TYR A 411 10.16 -21.77 16.38
CA TYR A 411 11.30 -22.07 15.54
C TYR A 411 10.87 -22.07 14.07
N LEU A 412 9.68 -22.57 13.75
CA LEU A 412 9.12 -22.40 12.41
C LEU A 412 8.97 -20.92 12.02
N ASP A 413 8.57 -20.03 12.93
CA ASP A 413 8.57 -18.58 12.65
C ASP A 413 9.96 -18.06 12.29
N CYS A 414 10.99 -18.51 13.02
CA CYS A 414 12.38 -18.14 12.73
C CYS A 414 12.82 -18.64 11.36
N VAL A 415 12.42 -19.86 10.99
CA VAL A 415 12.70 -20.43 9.66
C VAL A 415 12.01 -19.62 8.57
N LEU A 416 10.72 -19.29 8.72
CA LEU A 416 9.99 -18.50 7.73
C LEU A 416 10.55 -17.08 7.58
N GLN A 417 10.93 -16.44 8.70
CA GLN A 417 11.63 -15.16 8.67
C GLN A 417 12.97 -15.26 7.93
N GLU A 418 13.73 -16.34 8.15
CA GLU A 418 14.98 -16.58 7.46
C GLU A 418 14.79 -16.90 5.99
N VAL A 419 13.73 -17.61 5.59
CA VAL A 419 13.38 -17.79 4.17
C VAL A 419 13.17 -16.43 3.50
N PHE A 420 12.39 -15.54 4.12
CA PHE A 420 12.14 -14.20 3.59
C PHE A 420 13.39 -13.30 3.57
N ARG A 421 14.23 -13.37 4.61
CA ARG A 421 15.49 -12.62 4.65
C ARG A 421 16.44 -13.14 3.58
N PHE A 422 16.65 -14.45 3.55
CA PHE A 422 17.61 -15.09 2.67
C PHE A 422 17.21 -14.90 1.20
N ILE A 423 15.95 -15.14 0.83
CA ILE A 423 15.47 -14.95 -0.54
C ILE A 423 14.07 -14.34 -0.52
N PRO A 424 13.94 -13.00 -0.49
CA PRO A 424 12.64 -12.35 -0.49
C PRO A 424 11.95 -12.58 -1.84
N PRO A 425 10.69 -13.08 -1.88
CA PRO A 425 9.98 -13.33 -3.14
C PRO A 425 9.95 -12.12 -4.06
N VAL A 426 9.87 -10.91 -3.53
CA VAL A 426 10.00 -9.66 -4.28
C VAL A 426 11.38 -9.06 -3.97
N ALA A 427 12.23 -8.84 -4.98
CA ALA A 427 13.61 -8.40 -4.75
C ALA A 427 13.76 -6.91 -4.43
N GLY A 428 12.71 -6.10 -4.62
CA GLY A 428 12.75 -4.67 -4.32
C GLY A 428 11.47 -3.92 -4.69
N THR A 429 11.46 -2.62 -4.41
CA THR A 429 10.36 -1.72 -4.71
C THR A 429 10.89 -0.38 -5.20
N THR A 430 10.08 0.40 -5.90
CA THR A 430 10.45 1.73 -6.37
C THR A 430 9.70 2.82 -5.61
N ARG A 431 10.32 4.00 -5.51
CA ARG A 431 9.71 5.23 -4.98
C ARG A 431 10.02 6.38 -5.94
N ILE A 432 9.05 7.25 -6.13
CA ILE A 432 9.27 8.51 -6.86
C ILE A 432 9.50 9.60 -5.84
N VAL A 433 10.60 10.31 -5.99
CA VAL A 433 10.93 11.48 -5.19
C VAL A 433 9.93 12.58 -5.54
N THR A 434 9.12 13.00 -4.57
CA THR A 434 8.03 13.97 -4.79
C THR A 434 8.49 15.42 -4.62
N VAL A 435 9.65 15.63 -3.99
CA VAL A 435 10.28 16.92 -3.69
C VAL A 435 11.79 16.75 -3.68
N ASP A 436 12.54 17.79 -4.03
CA ASP A 436 13.99 17.79 -3.90
C ASP A 436 14.38 17.52 -2.44
N ASP A 437 15.33 16.60 -2.21
CA ASP A 437 15.73 16.14 -0.89
C ASP A 437 17.20 15.69 -0.89
N ARG A 438 17.78 15.34 0.26
CA ARG A 438 19.14 14.78 0.35
C ARG A 438 19.14 13.51 1.18
N LEU A 439 19.80 12.47 0.66
CA LEU A 439 19.97 11.24 1.43
C LEU A 439 20.80 11.49 2.70
N PRO A 440 20.27 11.18 3.89
CA PRO A 440 21.01 11.31 5.14
C PRO A 440 22.30 10.49 5.12
N GLY A 441 23.37 11.03 5.72
CA GLY A 441 24.67 10.37 5.83
C GLY A 441 25.54 10.50 4.57
N SER A 442 25.02 10.19 3.38
CA SER A 442 25.80 10.30 2.13
C SER A 442 25.78 11.71 1.54
N GLY A 443 24.75 12.50 1.82
CA GLY A 443 24.57 13.84 1.28
C GLY A 443 24.20 13.87 -0.22
N VAL A 444 23.89 12.72 -0.81
CA VAL A 444 23.48 12.61 -2.22
C VAL A 444 22.21 13.42 -2.44
N GLN A 445 22.25 14.33 -3.40
CA GLN A 445 21.08 15.12 -3.82
C GLN A 445 20.09 14.23 -4.56
N LEU A 446 18.84 14.27 -4.12
CA LEU A 446 17.68 13.69 -4.77
C LEU A 446 16.87 14.84 -5.39
N HIS A 447 16.48 14.69 -6.64
CA HIS A 447 15.64 15.65 -7.34
C HIS A 447 14.21 15.12 -7.45
N LYS A 448 13.24 16.02 -7.39
CA LYS A 448 11.85 15.71 -7.66
C LYS A 448 11.72 15.03 -9.03
N GLY A 449 11.03 13.89 -9.04
CA GLY A 449 10.86 13.05 -10.21
C GLY A 449 11.89 11.93 -10.32
N ASP A 450 12.97 11.96 -9.54
CA ASP A 450 13.90 10.83 -9.46
C ASP A 450 13.18 9.58 -9.00
N GLU A 451 13.58 8.45 -9.56
CA GLU A 451 13.08 7.14 -9.16
C GLU A 451 14.14 6.40 -8.35
N LEU A 452 13.81 6.11 -7.10
CA LEU A 452 14.64 5.34 -6.20
C LEU A 452 14.25 3.87 -6.26
N LEU A 453 15.22 3.00 -6.51
CA LEU A 453 15.05 1.55 -6.35
C LEU A 453 15.57 1.12 -4.98
N ILE A 454 14.68 0.57 -4.16
CA ILE A 454 15.01 -0.01 -2.86
C ILE A 454 15.15 -1.52 -3.05
N SER A 455 16.36 -2.04 -2.96
CA SER A 455 16.63 -3.48 -3.09
C SER A 455 16.42 -4.19 -1.76
N PHE A 456 15.36 -4.99 -1.66
CA PHE A 456 15.12 -5.84 -0.49
C PHE A 456 16.21 -6.91 -0.37
N TYR A 457 16.63 -7.48 -1.50
CA TYR A 457 17.67 -8.52 -1.55
C TYR A 457 19.02 -8.05 -0.99
N ASN A 458 19.45 -6.83 -1.31
CA ASN A 458 20.71 -6.29 -0.81
C ASN A 458 20.60 -5.86 0.66
N LEU A 459 19.46 -5.30 1.08
CA LEU A 459 19.22 -4.91 2.48
C LEU A 459 19.34 -6.11 3.43
N THR A 460 18.79 -7.26 3.03
CA THR A 460 18.84 -8.49 3.84
C THR A 460 20.20 -9.17 3.87
N ARG A 461 21.18 -8.63 3.12
CA ARG A 461 22.58 -9.10 3.02
C ARG A 461 23.62 -8.09 3.48
N ASP A 462 23.17 -6.98 4.04
CA ASP A 462 24.08 -5.92 4.44
C ASP A 462 24.76 -6.27 5.77
N ASN A 463 26.06 -6.54 5.75
CA ASN A 463 26.88 -6.81 6.95
C ASN A 463 26.89 -5.65 7.96
N ARG A 464 26.41 -4.46 7.59
CA ARG A 464 26.19 -3.35 8.54
C ARG A 464 24.97 -3.59 9.43
N CYS A 465 24.04 -4.43 8.99
CA CYS A 465 22.76 -4.72 9.65
C CYS A 465 22.72 -6.12 10.30
N TRP A 466 23.53 -7.06 9.81
CA TRP A 466 23.56 -8.46 10.26
C TRP A 466 24.95 -8.82 10.78
N LYS A 467 25.03 -9.31 12.02
CA LYS A 467 26.30 -9.73 12.65
C LYS A 467 26.69 -11.13 12.24
N ILE A 468 25.71 -12.04 12.16
CA ILE A 468 25.92 -13.38 11.63
C ILE A 468 25.93 -13.27 10.12
N ASP A 469 26.90 -13.94 9.48
CA ASP A 469 27.07 -13.97 8.02
C ASP A 469 25.71 -14.08 7.30
N PRO A 470 25.28 -13.06 6.53
CA PRO A 470 23.98 -13.06 5.91
C PRO A 470 23.85 -14.06 4.76
N ASP A 471 24.97 -14.56 4.21
CA ASP A 471 24.97 -15.61 3.20
C ASP A 471 24.85 -17.02 3.82
N LEU A 472 24.86 -17.12 5.14
CA LEU A 472 24.47 -18.33 5.87
C LEU A 472 22.97 -18.35 6.13
N PHE A 473 22.29 -19.41 5.68
CA PHE A 473 20.92 -19.71 6.07
C PHE A 473 20.89 -20.23 7.52
N TYR A 474 20.57 -19.34 8.47
CA TYR A 474 20.65 -19.58 9.91
C TYR A 474 19.42 -19.03 10.64
N PRO A 475 18.32 -19.81 10.73
CA PRO A 475 17.08 -19.38 11.38
C PRO A 475 17.24 -18.87 12.80
N GLU A 476 18.15 -19.44 13.58
CA GLU A 476 18.40 -19.06 14.97
C GLU A 476 18.92 -17.62 15.16
N ARG A 477 19.26 -16.90 14.08
CA ARG A 477 19.57 -15.47 14.14
C ARG A 477 18.42 -14.64 14.73
N PHE A 478 17.18 -15.06 14.48
CA PHE A 478 15.98 -14.42 15.01
C PHE A 478 15.66 -14.78 16.46
N GLN A 479 16.54 -15.54 17.13
CA GLN A 479 16.46 -15.86 18.57
C GLN A 479 17.70 -15.39 19.34
N SER A 480 18.71 -14.82 18.66
CA SER A 480 20.02 -14.57 19.23
C SER A 480 20.56 -13.16 18.91
N GLU A 481 21.77 -13.05 18.34
CA GLU A 481 22.56 -11.81 18.29
C GLU A 481 22.02 -10.75 17.32
N ASP A 482 21.23 -11.18 16.32
CA ASP A 482 20.66 -10.35 15.25
C ASP A 482 19.23 -9.87 15.55
N VAL A 483 18.63 -10.25 16.68
CA VAL A 483 17.25 -9.85 17.05
C VAL A 483 17.09 -8.32 17.08
N ASN A 484 18.16 -7.58 17.37
CA ASN A 484 18.17 -6.13 17.46
C ASN A 484 18.64 -5.43 16.16
N HIS A 485 18.46 -6.07 15.00
CA HIS A 485 18.74 -5.44 13.71
C HIS A 485 17.84 -4.21 13.46
N HIS A 486 18.27 -3.30 12.58
CA HIS A 486 17.44 -2.16 12.19
C HIS A 486 16.08 -2.63 11.62
N SER A 487 14.99 -1.92 11.91
CA SER A 487 13.63 -2.33 11.50
C SER A 487 13.44 -2.40 9.97
N TYR A 488 14.29 -1.69 9.21
CA TYR A 488 14.34 -1.73 7.75
C TYR A 488 15.44 -2.65 7.17
N ALA A 489 16.13 -3.43 8.00
CA ALA A 489 17.14 -4.41 7.55
C ALA A 489 16.50 -5.62 6.83
N SER A 490 15.24 -5.94 7.14
CA SER A 490 14.45 -6.94 6.45
C SER A 490 13.01 -6.45 6.28
N ILE A 491 12.63 -6.12 5.04
CA ILE A 491 11.30 -5.62 4.68
C ILE A 491 10.71 -6.40 3.50
N PRO A 492 10.55 -7.73 3.63
CA PRO A 492 10.07 -8.59 2.53
C PRO A 492 8.64 -8.22 2.06
N PHE A 493 7.87 -7.54 2.91
CA PHE A 493 6.53 -7.02 2.63
C PHE A 493 6.52 -5.51 2.34
N GLY A 494 7.69 -4.89 2.13
CA GLY A 494 7.85 -3.45 2.02
C GLY A 494 7.70 -2.72 3.36
N GLY A 495 7.57 -1.39 3.29
CA GLY A 495 7.43 -0.54 4.46
C GLY A 495 6.66 0.75 4.18
N GLY A 496 6.15 1.36 5.25
CA GLY A 496 5.32 2.57 5.21
C GLY A 496 3.90 2.32 4.69
N HIS A 497 3.24 3.38 4.22
CA HIS A 497 1.82 3.36 3.82
C HIS A 497 1.46 2.43 2.65
N ARG A 498 2.46 1.94 1.91
CA ARG A 498 2.30 1.03 0.76
C ARG A 498 2.92 -0.34 1.04
N GLN A 499 3.07 -0.71 2.32
CA GLN A 499 3.40 -2.07 2.70
C GLN A 499 2.30 -3.05 2.27
N CYS A 500 2.66 -4.32 2.15
CA CYS A 500 1.75 -5.36 1.70
C CYS A 500 0.51 -5.45 2.61
N ILE A 501 -0.66 -5.25 2.02
CA ILE A 501 -1.94 -5.37 2.73
C ILE A 501 -2.23 -6.81 3.17
N GLY A 502 -1.68 -7.80 2.46
CA GLY A 502 -1.90 -9.22 2.71
C GLY A 502 -0.80 -9.89 3.57
N GLN A 503 0.09 -9.13 4.22
CA GLN A 503 1.23 -9.74 4.92
C GLN A 503 0.80 -10.74 6.02
N ASP A 504 -0.27 -10.42 6.76
CA ASP A 504 -0.70 -11.23 7.91
C ASP A 504 -1.34 -12.52 7.42
N LEU A 505 -2.10 -12.43 6.32
CA LEU A 505 -2.65 -13.60 5.62
C LEU A 505 -1.52 -14.48 5.07
N ALA A 506 -0.57 -13.90 4.34
CA ALA A 506 0.54 -14.66 3.75
C ALA A 506 1.40 -15.36 4.81
N ARG A 507 1.70 -14.69 5.94
CA ARG A 507 2.44 -15.31 7.06
C ARG A 507 1.66 -16.45 7.68
N PHE A 508 0.36 -16.28 7.90
CA PHE A 508 -0.50 -17.32 8.43
C PHE A 508 -0.58 -18.53 7.48
N GLU A 509 -0.89 -18.30 6.20
CA GLU A 509 -0.92 -19.35 5.17
C GLU A 509 0.39 -20.12 5.12
N LEU A 510 1.53 -19.42 5.05
CA LEU A 510 2.84 -20.06 5.02
C LEU A 510 3.09 -20.89 6.27
N LYS A 511 2.73 -20.39 7.45
CA LYS A 511 2.92 -21.12 8.71
C LYS A 511 2.09 -22.40 8.75
N VAL A 512 0.81 -22.32 8.39
CA VAL A 512 -0.09 -23.48 8.35
C VAL A 512 0.38 -24.51 7.32
N ILE A 513 0.65 -24.08 6.09
CA ILE A 513 1.09 -24.97 5.01
C ILE A 513 2.41 -25.65 5.39
N THR A 514 3.42 -24.88 5.81
CA THR A 514 4.74 -25.45 6.11
C THR A 514 4.74 -26.32 7.36
N ALA A 515 3.97 -25.97 8.40
CA ALA A 515 3.76 -26.85 9.53
C ALA A 515 3.13 -28.18 9.08
N ARG A 516 2.05 -28.11 8.28
CA ARG A 516 1.34 -29.29 7.76
C ARG A 516 2.26 -30.17 6.92
N LEU A 517 3.06 -29.60 6.03
CA LEU A 517 4.07 -30.36 5.27
C LEU A 517 5.07 -31.05 6.21
N MET A 518 5.59 -30.34 7.21
CA MET A 518 6.59 -30.89 8.15
C MET A 518 6.05 -31.95 9.11
N GLN A 519 4.72 -32.08 9.25
CA GLN A 519 4.10 -33.19 9.98
C GLN A 519 4.19 -34.53 9.24
N TYR A 520 4.32 -34.53 7.91
CA TYR A 520 4.18 -35.76 7.11
C TYR A 520 5.36 -36.07 6.20
N VAL A 521 6.17 -35.07 5.82
CA VAL A 521 7.22 -35.29 4.83
C VAL A 521 8.60 -34.80 5.27
N THR A 522 9.62 -35.50 4.81
CA THR A 522 11.03 -35.08 4.80
C THR A 522 11.43 -34.76 3.36
N PHE A 523 11.96 -33.56 3.12
CA PHE A 523 12.51 -33.19 1.81
C PHE A 523 13.99 -33.54 1.72
N GLY A 524 14.40 -34.23 0.67
CA GLY A 524 15.78 -34.51 0.32
C GLY A 524 16.25 -33.78 -0.94
N ASP A 525 17.55 -33.53 -1.03
CA ASP A 525 18.18 -32.89 -2.19
C ASP A 525 18.36 -33.91 -3.32
N ALA A 526 17.78 -33.65 -4.50
CA ALA A 526 17.95 -34.51 -5.68
C ALA A 526 19.32 -34.35 -6.39
N GLY A 527 20.25 -33.59 -5.80
CA GLY A 527 21.62 -33.43 -6.28
C GLY A 527 21.83 -32.19 -7.16
N ALA A 528 23.10 -31.81 -7.32
CA ALA A 528 23.49 -30.56 -7.99
C ALA A 528 23.21 -30.54 -9.50
N GLU A 529 23.18 -31.70 -10.16
CA GLU A 529 22.86 -31.78 -11.59
C GLU A 529 21.40 -31.42 -11.86
N VAL A 530 20.50 -31.88 -10.98
CA VAL A 530 19.07 -31.57 -11.04
C VAL A 530 18.81 -30.15 -10.54
N ASN A 531 19.34 -29.81 -9.36
CA ASN A 531 19.24 -28.49 -8.73
C ASN A 531 20.25 -27.49 -9.32
N SER A 532 20.03 -27.10 -10.57
CA SER A 532 20.95 -26.27 -11.34
C SER A 532 20.35 -24.92 -11.78
N GLY A 533 21.22 -23.94 -12.06
CA GLY A 533 20.82 -22.66 -12.65
C GLY A 533 20.39 -21.56 -11.67
N GLY A 534 20.45 -21.80 -10.36
CA GLY A 534 20.23 -20.80 -9.32
C GLY A 534 18.75 -20.39 -9.19
N TYR A 535 18.45 -19.11 -9.43
CA TYR A 535 17.09 -18.59 -9.37
C TYR A 535 16.69 -17.85 -10.65
N ALA A 536 15.38 -17.77 -10.88
CA ALA A 536 14.77 -16.93 -11.90
C ALA A 536 14.31 -15.64 -11.24
N GLN A 537 14.86 -14.50 -11.69
CA GLN A 537 14.41 -13.17 -11.29
C GLN A 537 13.44 -12.62 -12.35
N LYS A 538 12.14 -12.63 -12.06
CA LYS A 538 11.11 -11.90 -12.82
C LYS A 538 10.58 -10.74 -11.95
N VAL A 539 9.26 -10.56 -11.82
CA VAL A 539 8.68 -9.76 -10.71
C VAL A 539 9.10 -10.37 -9.38
N ILE A 540 8.97 -11.68 -9.34
CA ILE A 540 9.29 -12.50 -8.19
C ILE A 540 10.52 -13.36 -8.44
N THR A 541 11.17 -13.75 -7.35
CA THR A 541 12.29 -14.68 -7.34
C THR A 541 11.80 -16.10 -7.12
N THR A 542 11.95 -16.99 -8.09
CA THR A 542 11.66 -18.42 -7.89
C THR A 542 12.94 -19.24 -8.07
N PRO A 543 13.06 -20.40 -7.38
CA PRO A 543 14.20 -21.27 -7.63
C PRO A 543 14.09 -21.90 -9.03
N LYS A 544 15.23 -22.05 -9.73
CA LYS A 544 15.28 -22.72 -11.04
C LYS A 544 15.55 -24.20 -10.85
N ASN A 545 14.89 -25.02 -11.67
CA ASN A 545 15.11 -26.47 -11.77
C ASN A 545 15.20 -27.12 -10.38
N VAL A 546 14.11 -27.05 -9.61
CA VAL A 546 14.09 -27.66 -8.26
C VAL A 546 13.71 -29.12 -8.37
N GLY A 547 14.68 -29.99 -8.12
CA GLY A 547 14.48 -31.39 -7.83
C GLY A 547 14.56 -31.67 -6.34
N VAL A 548 13.49 -32.22 -5.77
CA VAL A 548 13.51 -32.74 -4.39
C VAL A 548 13.00 -34.16 -4.36
N THR A 549 13.54 -34.96 -3.46
CA THR A 549 12.92 -36.21 -3.04
C THR A 549 12.01 -35.93 -1.86
N ILE A 550 10.91 -36.67 -1.77
CA ILE A 550 9.93 -36.54 -0.69
C ILE A 550 9.79 -37.90 -0.04
N THR A 551 10.16 -38.01 1.23
CA THR A 551 9.96 -39.20 2.04
C THR A 551 8.82 -38.94 3.00
N PHE A 552 7.81 -39.81 3.01
CA PHE A 552 6.73 -39.74 3.99
C PHE A 552 7.18 -40.39 5.31
N ASP A 553 6.96 -39.68 6.41
CA ASP A 553 7.28 -40.11 7.77
C ASP A 553 6.27 -41.12 8.34
#